data_AF-A0A5Q6PCD9-F1
#
_entry.id   AF-A0A5Q6PCD9-F1
#
_cell.length_a   1.000
_cell.length_b   1.000
_cell.length_c   1.000
_cell.angle_alpha   90.00
_cell.angle_beta   90.00
_cell.angle_gamma   90.00
#
_symmetry.space_group_name_H-M   'P 1'
#
loop_
_entity.id
_entity.type
_entity.pdbx_description
1 polymer ?
#
loop_
_entity_poly.entity_id
_entity_poly.type
_entity_poly.pdbx_seq_one_letter_code
_entity_poly.pdbx_strand_id
1 'polypeptide(L)'
;MEPNDVLALVFSGIGSLFICAYYMNRKKSTCCECKELISHQKQNRYHLEKDGEKFAICKRCYNRLSKLGSLNATQCSCCGKAFSKRMKILEWQGEHKTYFLCISCNGKASHRMSRNFVANDVFPPEFIQSCSNYESFEHLAKSSGLKLQTQSDFDKADWERFIQANTSFSSWGNMKKQAEKKVLQKQNDSIVKTLMKKNV
;
A
#
# COMPACT_ATOMS: atom_id res chain seq x y z
N MET A 1 17.16 -55.30 -40.10
CA MET A 1 16.65 -54.18 -39.29
C MET A 1 15.49 -54.75 -38.51
N GLU A 2 15.68 -54.95 -37.20
CA GLU A 2 14.64 -55.56 -36.38
C GLU A 2 13.46 -54.58 -36.22
N PRO A 3 12.22 -55.06 -35.99
CA PRO A 3 11.07 -54.20 -35.78
C PRO A 3 11.28 -53.16 -34.66
N ASN A 4 12.13 -53.47 -33.67
CA ASN A 4 12.53 -52.55 -32.61
C ASN A 4 13.36 -51.35 -33.10
N ASP A 5 14.18 -51.52 -34.15
CA ASP A 5 15.02 -50.46 -34.72
C ASP A 5 14.18 -49.44 -35.49
N VAL A 6 13.17 -49.91 -36.24
CA VAL A 6 12.23 -49.05 -36.96
C VAL A 6 11.40 -48.24 -35.98
N LEU A 7 10.96 -48.86 -34.88
CA LEU A 7 10.18 -48.22 -33.83
C LEU A 7 10.98 -47.10 -33.14
N ALA A 8 12.25 -47.35 -32.81
CA ALA A 8 13.14 -46.35 -32.21
C ALA A 8 13.41 -45.15 -33.15
N LEU A 9 13.57 -45.39 -34.45
CA LEU A 9 13.73 -44.35 -35.47
C LEU A 9 12.48 -43.47 -35.61
N VAL A 10 11.28 -44.07 -35.59
CA VAL A 10 10.02 -43.33 -35.65
C VAL A 10 9.84 -42.47 -34.39
N PHE A 11 10.10 -43.02 -33.20
CA PHE A 11 9.98 -42.25 -31.95
C PHE A 11 11.00 -41.12 -31.83
N SER A 12 12.24 -41.32 -32.29
CA SER A 12 13.27 -40.27 -32.30
C SER A 12 12.97 -39.16 -33.31
N GLY A 13 12.45 -39.50 -34.50
CA GLY A 13 11.99 -38.53 -35.50
C GLY A 13 10.82 -37.67 -34.99
N ILE A 14 9.81 -38.30 -34.39
CA ILE A 14 8.66 -37.61 -33.81
C ILE A 14 9.09 -36.68 -32.67
N GLY A 15 9.96 -37.14 -31.76
CA GLY A 15 10.48 -36.32 -30.66
C GLY A 15 11.19 -35.06 -31.15
N SER A 16 11.98 -35.18 -32.22
CA SER A 16 12.71 -34.06 -32.81
C SER A 16 11.77 -32.99 -33.38
N LEU A 17 10.69 -33.39 -34.07
CA LEU A 17 9.68 -32.47 -34.61
C LEU A 17 8.97 -31.67 -33.50
N PHE A 18 8.64 -32.31 -32.38
CA PHE A 18 8.03 -31.63 -31.23
C PHE A 18 8.96 -30.58 -30.60
N ILE A 19 10.25 -30.88 -30.51
CA ILE A 19 11.26 -29.94 -30.00
C ILE A 19 11.40 -28.74 -30.95
N CYS A 20 11.48 -28.98 -32.26
CA CYS A 20 11.53 -27.92 -33.27
C CYS A 20 10.27 -27.03 -33.21
N ALA A 21 9.07 -27.62 -33.17
CA ALA A 21 7.81 -26.89 -33.05
C ALA A 21 7.74 -26.04 -31.77
N TYR A 22 8.28 -26.55 -30.66
CA TYR A 22 8.39 -25.79 -29.41
C TYR A 22 9.24 -24.53 -29.59
N TYR A 23 10.44 -24.65 -30.16
CA TYR A 23 11.35 -23.51 -30.32
C TYR A 23 10.85 -22.50 -31.36
N MET A 24 10.09 -22.93 -32.37
CA MET A 24 9.40 -22.02 -33.30
C MET A 24 8.34 -21.15 -32.60
N ASN A 25 7.70 -21.64 -31.54
CA ASN A 25 6.73 -20.87 -30.77
C ASN A 25 7.41 -19.98 -29.72
N ARG A 26 7.77 -18.76 -30.10
CA ARG A 26 8.41 -17.78 -29.21
C ARG A 26 7.64 -17.49 -27.91
N LYS A 27 6.30 -17.54 -27.92
CA LYS A 27 5.48 -17.33 -26.71
C LYS A 27 5.71 -18.44 -25.67
N LYS A 28 6.14 -19.64 -26.11
CA LYS A 28 6.41 -20.80 -25.26
C LYS A 28 7.89 -21.02 -24.96
N SER A 29 8.77 -20.69 -25.90
CA SER A 29 10.21 -20.99 -25.83
C SER A 29 11.07 -19.83 -25.34
N THR A 30 10.54 -18.61 -25.27
CA THR A 30 11.30 -17.43 -24.87
C THR A 30 10.66 -16.78 -23.64
N CYS A 31 11.49 -16.43 -22.65
CA CYS A 31 11.04 -15.68 -21.48
C CYS A 31 10.54 -14.30 -21.91
N CYS A 32 9.28 -13.98 -21.66
CA CYS A 32 8.70 -12.68 -22.05
C CYS A 32 9.37 -11.47 -21.38
N GLU A 33 9.99 -11.66 -20.21
CA GLU A 33 10.65 -10.62 -19.42
C GLU A 33 12.11 -10.38 -19.80
N CYS A 34 12.97 -11.41 -19.74
CA CYS A 34 14.41 -11.26 -20.01
C CYS A 34 14.85 -11.71 -21.39
N LYS A 35 13.91 -12.16 -22.24
CA LYS A 35 14.14 -12.62 -23.62
C LYS A 35 15.08 -13.83 -23.78
N GLU A 36 15.50 -14.47 -22.68
CA GLU A 36 16.28 -15.70 -22.71
C GLU A 36 15.43 -16.91 -23.13
N LEU A 37 16.06 -17.84 -23.85
CA LEU A 37 15.45 -19.11 -24.27
C LEU A 37 15.20 -20.02 -23.05
N ILE A 38 14.03 -20.64 -23.01
CA ILE A 38 13.64 -21.62 -22.00
C ILE A 38 13.84 -23.00 -22.63
N SER A 39 14.68 -23.82 -22.01
CA SER A 39 14.89 -25.20 -22.48
C SER A 39 13.60 -26.01 -22.38
N HIS A 40 13.31 -26.80 -23.42
CA HIS A 40 12.19 -27.74 -23.41
C HIS A 40 12.31 -28.77 -22.27
N GLN A 41 13.50 -29.02 -21.72
CA GLN A 41 13.69 -30.00 -20.63
C GLN A 41 13.43 -29.43 -19.22
N LYS A 42 13.20 -28.12 -19.07
CA LYS A 42 12.94 -27.55 -17.74
C LYS A 42 11.57 -28.02 -17.22
N GLN A 43 11.58 -28.71 -16.07
CA GLN A 43 10.38 -29.19 -15.37
C GLN A 43 9.55 -28.07 -14.72
N ASN A 44 10.19 -26.95 -14.32
CA ASN A 44 9.52 -25.81 -13.68
C ASN A 44 9.22 -24.70 -14.70
N ARG A 45 8.27 -24.94 -15.60
CA ARG A 45 7.81 -23.95 -16.59
C ARG A 45 6.77 -23.04 -15.94
N TYR A 46 7.02 -21.74 -16.01
CA TYR A 46 6.12 -20.73 -15.45
C TYR A 46 5.49 -19.95 -16.59
N HIS A 47 4.31 -19.40 -16.33
CA HIS A 47 3.56 -18.61 -17.29
C HIS A 47 3.10 -17.30 -16.67
N LEU A 48 2.99 -16.28 -17.51
CA LEU A 48 2.42 -14.98 -17.17
C LEU A 48 1.31 -14.69 -18.18
N GLU A 49 0.13 -14.38 -17.69
CA GLU A 49 -1.01 -14.01 -18.52
C GLU A 49 -1.02 -12.50 -18.75
N LYS A 50 -1.03 -12.07 -20.02
CA LYS A 50 -1.18 -10.68 -20.44
C LYS A 50 -2.23 -10.65 -21.54
N ASP A 51 -3.28 -9.85 -21.36
CA ASP A 51 -4.36 -9.66 -22.35
C ASP A 51 -5.02 -10.97 -22.81
N GLY A 52 -5.21 -11.92 -21.89
CA GLY A 52 -5.77 -13.25 -22.18
C GLY A 52 -4.81 -14.24 -22.85
N GLU A 53 -3.58 -13.82 -23.13
CA GLU A 53 -2.55 -14.69 -23.71
C GLU A 53 -1.52 -15.16 -22.67
N LYS A 54 -1.16 -16.44 -22.71
CA LYS A 54 -0.15 -17.04 -21.83
C LYS A 54 1.24 -16.96 -22.43
N PHE A 55 2.13 -16.22 -21.77
CA PHE A 55 3.53 -16.09 -22.14
C PHE A 55 4.42 -16.91 -21.20
N ALA A 56 5.44 -17.56 -21.75
CA ALA A 56 6.42 -18.27 -20.94
C ALA A 56 7.32 -17.29 -20.18
N ILE A 57 7.67 -17.66 -18.95
CA ILE A 57 8.58 -16.88 -18.10
C ILE A 57 9.58 -17.82 -17.42
N CYS A 58 10.84 -17.41 -17.36
CA CYS A 58 11.87 -18.22 -16.72
C CYS A 58 11.72 -18.18 -15.20
N LYS A 59 12.19 -19.22 -14.50
CA LYS A 59 12.14 -19.32 -13.03
C LYS A 59 12.66 -18.06 -12.32
N ARG A 60 13.75 -17.47 -12.81
CA ARG A 60 14.34 -16.23 -12.27
C ARG A 60 13.35 -15.06 -12.35
N CYS A 61 12.74 -14.85 -13.50
CA CYS A 61 11.77 -13.77 -13.73
C CYS A 61 10.43 -14.03 -13.02
N TYR A 62 9.94 -15.28 -13.02
CA TYR A 62 8.75 -15.67 -12.24
C TYR A 62 8.96 -15.37 -10.77
N ASN A 63 10.07 -15.87 -10.22
CA ASN A 63 10.42 -15.63 -8.83
C ASN A 63 10.49 -14.13 -8.58
N ARG A 64 11.16 -13.34 -9.42
CA ARG A 64 11.23 -11.87 -9.30
C ARG A 64 9.84 -11.21 -9.29
N LEU A 65 8.94 -11.59 -10.19
CA LEU A 65 7.59 -11.01 -10.28
C LEU A 65 6.70 -11.42 -9.10
N SER A 66 6.64 -12.71 -8.77
CA SER A 66 5.92 -13.20 -7.58
C SER A 66 6.40 -12.47 -6.31
N LYS A 67 7.71 -12.27 -6.23
CA LYS A 67 8.41 -11.55 -5.18
C LYS A 67 8.12 -10.04 -5.12
N LEU A 68 7.76 -9.41 -6.25
CA LEU A 68 7.34 -8.02 -6.33
C LEU A 68 5.84 -7.88 -6.06
N GLY A 69 5.04 -8.84 -6.53
CA GLY A 69 3.59 -8.90 -6.25
C GLY A 69 3.27 -9.10 -4.76
N SER A 70 4.23 -9.58 -3.97
CA SER A 70 4.10 -9.65 -2.51
C SER A 70 4.40 -8.34 -1.77
N LEU A 71 4.75 -7.25 -2.47
CA LEU A 71 5.01 -5.96 -1.84
C LEU A 71 3.71 -5.15 -1.72
N ASN A 72 3.53 -4.46 -0.59
CA ASN A 72 2.38 -3.58 -0.35
C ASN A 72 2.31 -2.40 -1.34
N ALA A 73 3.43 -2.07 -1.98
CA ALA A 73 3.52 -1.04 -3.01
C ALA A 73 4.67 -1.30 -3.98
N THR A 74 4.54 -0.81 -5.21
CA THR A 74 5.55 -0.95 -6.27
C THR A 74 6.55 0.21 -6.30
N GLN A 75 6.16 1.41 -5.88
CA GLN A 75 6.99 2.61 -5.92
C GLN A 75 6.68 3.61 -4.81
N CYS A 76 7.66 4.45 -4.49
CA CYS A 76 7.52 5.53 -3.52
C CYS A 76 6.55 6.61 -4.00
N SER A 77 5.55 6.96 -3.18
CA SER A 77 4.57 8.00 -3.49
C SER A 77 5.17 9.39 -3.66
N CYS A 78 6.34 9.67 -3.07
CA CYS A 78 6.97 10.98 -3.13
C CYS A 78 7.94 11.16 -4.30
N CYS A 79 8.80 10.18 -4.57
CA CYS A 79 9.89 10.30 -5.54
C CYS A 79 9.80 9.32 -6.72
N GLY A 80 8.76 8.50 -6.79
CA GLY A 80 8.58 7.51 -7.87
C GLY A 80 9.58 6.36 -7.87
N LYS A 81 10.55 6.32 -6.94
CA LYS A 81 11.55 5.24 -6.87
C LYS A 81 10.85 3.90 -6.65
N ALA A 82 11.08 2.95 -7.56
CA ALA A 82 10.61 1.58 -7.44
C ALA A 82 11.15 0.92 -6.16
N PHE A 83 10.27 0.22 -5.45
CA PHE A 83 10.65 -0.54 -4.28
C PHE A 83 11.35 -1.84 -4.68
N SER A 84 12.33 -2.22 -3.86
CA SER A 84 12.93 -3.54 -3.93
C SER A 84 12.72 -4.25 -2.60
N LYS A 85 12.89 -5.57 -2.57
CA LYS A 85 12.72 -6.37 -1.35
C LYS A 85 13.57 -5.94 -0.17
N ARG A 86 14.75 -5.37 -0.43
CA ARG A 86 15.66 -4.97 0.64
C ARG A 86 15.25 -3.64 1.25
N MET A 87 14.33 -2.91 0.62
CA MET A 87 13.89 -1.61 1.10
C MET A 87 12.77 -1.79 2.11
N LYS A 88 12.90 -1.11 3.24
CA LYS A 88 11.76 -0.87 4.12
C LYS A 88 10.79 0.07 3.42
N ILE A 89 9.53 -0.36 3.31
CA ILE A 89 8.42 0.46 2.81
C ILE A 89 7.70 1.03 4.04
N LEU A 90 7.59 2.36 4.10
CA LEU A 90 6.96 3.05 5.22
C LEU A 90 5.58 3.50 4.80
N GLU A 91 4.57 3.15 5.59
CA GLU A 91 3.18 3.42 5.27
C GLU A 91 2.66 4.63 6.05
N TRP A 92 2.08 5.60 5.34
CA TRP A 92 1.46 6.79 5.91
C TRP A 92 0.01 6.86 5.47
N GLN A 93 -0.90 6.95 6.44
CA GLN A 93 -2.34 7.03 6.19
C GLN A 93 -2.73 8.49 5.93
N GLY A 94 -3.29 8.80 4.77
CA GLY A 94 -3.97 10.06 4.46
C GLY A 94 -5.48 9.97 4.70
N GLU A 95 -6.22 11.00 4.31
CA GLU A 95 -7.69 11.02 4.44
C GLU A 95 -8.37 10.06 3.45
N HIS A 96 -7.88 10.05 2.20
CA HIS A 96 -8.52 9.33 1.10
C HIS A 96 -7.63 8.26 0.46
N LYS A 97 -6.36 8.20 0.83
CA LYS A 97 -5.42 7.21 0.30
C LYS A 97 -4.25 6.97 1.24
N THR A 98 -3.63 5.81 1.06
CA THR A 98 -2.39 5.43 1.73
C THR A 98 -1.19 5.81 0.89
N TYR A 99 -0.15 6.33 1.54
CA TYR A 99 1.14 6.64 0.92
C TYR A 99 2.18 5.62 1.34
N PHE A 100 3.03 5.24 0.40
CA PHE A 100 4.15 4.35 0.64
C PHE A 100 5.45 5.09 0.35
N LEU A 101 6.28 5.28 1.37
CA LEU A 101 7.48 6.08 1.29
C LEU A 101 8.72 5.19 1.36
N CYS A 102 9.74 5.56 0.58
CA CYS A 102 11.08 5.05 0.80
C CYS A 102 11.68 5.67 2.06
N ILE A 103 12.70 5.03 2.62
CA ILE A 103 13.34 5.48 3.87
C ILE A 103 13.79 6.95 3.83
N SER A 104 14.32 7.42 2.70
CA SER A 104 14.75 8.81 2.53
C SER A 104 13.57 9.79 2.52
N CYS A 105 12.50 9.46 1.79
CA CYS A 105 11.30 10.30 1.76
C CYS A 105 10.57 10.30 3.12
N ASN A 106 10.56 9.15 3.81
CA ASN A 106 10.06 9.07 5.17
C ASN A 106 10.84 9.99 6.12
N GLY A 107 12.17 9.98 6.08
CA GLY A 107 12.99 10.90 6.87
C GLY A 107 12.60 12.37 6.62
N LYS A 108 12.50 12.77 5.35
CA LYS A 108 12.07 14.12 4.96
C LYS A 108 10.65 14.45 5.42
N ALA A 109 9.73 13.48 5.39
CA ALA A 109 8.35 13.66 5.81
C ALA A 109 8.25 13.78 7.34
N SER A 110 8.91 12.88 8.09
CA SER A 110 8.95 12.88 9.55
C SER A 110 9.53 14.17 10.12
N HIS A 111 10.52 14.78 9.47
CA HIS A 111 11.05 16.09 9.89
C HIS A 111 10.06 17.25 9.71
N ARG A 112 9.04 17.10 8.86
CA ARG A 112 8.00 18.13 8.61
C ARG A 112 6.75 17.93 9.47
N MET A 113 6.68 16.84 10.20
CA MET A 113 5.53 16.50 11.03
C MET A 113 5.54 17.38 12.28
N SER A 114 4.48 18.17 12.46
CA SER A 114 4.22 18.85 13.73
C SER A 114 3.86 17.83 14.78
N ARG A 115 4.39 18.03 16.00
CA ARG A 115 4.07 17.21 17.18
C ARG A 115 3.24 17.97 18.20
N ASN A 116 3.11 19.28 18.01
CA ASN A 116 2.36 20.16 18.89
C ASN A 116 1.15 20.66 18.11
N PHE A 117 -0.02 20.43 18.70
CA PHE A 117 -1.30 20.85 18.16
C PHE A 117 -2.04 21.59 19.26
N VAL A 118 -2.71 22.67 18.90
CA VAL A 118 -3.68 23.30 19.81
C VAL A 118 -5.02 22.60 19.69
N ALA A 119 -5.91 22.78 20.67
CA ALA A 119 -7.21 22.10 20.70
C ALA A 119 -8.01 22.31 19.41
N ASN A 120 -7.98 23.51 18.82
CA ASN A 120 -8.67 23.81 17.57
C ASN A 120 -8.06 23.13 16.34
N ASP A 121 -6.78 22.74 16.38
CA ASP A 121 -6.19 21.92 15.32
C ASP A 121 -6.73 20.50 15.41
N VAL A 122 -6.82 19.96 16.63
CA VAL A 122 -7.27 18.59 16.91
C VAL A 122 -8.77 18.43 16.67
N PHE A 123 -9.55 19.40 17.13
CA PHE A 123 -11.00 19.43 17.08
C PHE A 123 -11.50 20.60 16.23
N PRO A 124 -11.21 20.62 14.91
CA PRO A 124 -11.63 21.71 14.07
C PRO A 124 -13.17 21.72 13.94
N PRO A 125 -13.79 22.87 13.59
CA PRO A 125 -15.24 23.01 13.50
C PRO A 125 -15.91 21.89 12.69
N GLU A 126 -15.34 21.53 11.54
CA GLU A 126 -15.89 20.46 10.69
C GLU A 126 -15.90 19.09 11.37
N PHE A 127 -14.96 18.83 12.29
CA PHE A 127 -14.96 17.59 13.06
C PHE A 127 -16.09 17.59 14.08
N ILE A 128 -16.22 18.68 14.84
CA ILE A 128 -17.24 18.80 15.91
C ILE A 128 -18.65 18.75 15.33
N GLN A 129 -18.89 19.46 14.23
CA GLN A 129 -20.18 19.45 13.53
C GLN A 129 -20.49 18.06 12.92
N SER A 130 -19.47 17.28 12.57
CA SER A 130 -19.69 15.92 12.02
C SER A 130 -20.15 14.91 13.06
N CYS A 131 -19.95 15.19 14.35
CA CYS A 131 -20.26 14.26 15.43
C CYS A 131 -21.17 14.84 16.52
N SER A 132 -21.64 16.08 16.37
CA SER A 132 -22.45 16.76 17.37
C SER A 132 -23.24 17.92 16.74
N ASN A 133 -24.17 18.52 17.51
CA ASN A 133 -24.93 19.69 17.06
C ASN A 133 -24.22 21.03 17.36
N TYR A 134 -22.96 20.99 17.81
CA TYR A 134 -22.20 22.20 18.17
C TYR A 134 -21.33 22.68 17.02
N GLU A 135 -21.11 24.00 16.98
CA GLU A 135 -20.36 24.65 15.88
C GLU A 135 -18.85 24.51 16.01
N SER A 136 -18.34 24.41 17.24
CA SER A 136 -16.91 24.38 17.54
C SER A 136 -16.64 23.65 18.85
N PHE A 137 -15.37 23.27 19.08
CA PHE A 137 -14.97 22.64 20.34
C PHE A 137 -15.18 23.58 21.53
N GLU A 138 -14.98 24.88 21.35
CA GLU A 138 -15.23 25.88 22.39
C GLU A 138 -16.72 25.98 22.73
N HIS A 139 -17.61 25.94 21.73
CA HIS A 139 -19.06 25.94 21.96
C HIS A 139 -19.48 24.66 22.71
N LEU A 140 -18.96 23.49 22.31
CA LEU A 140 -19.19 22.23 23.01
C LEU A 140 -18.72 22.30 24.47
N ALA A 141 -17.50 22.80 24.71
CA ALA A 141 -16.91 22.91 26.04
C ALA A 141 -17.71 23.86 26.95
N LYS A 142 -18.10 25.05 26.45
CA LYS A 142 -18.92 26.00 27.21
C LYS A 142 -20.31 25.44 27.53
N SER A 143 -20.91 24.70 26.60
CA SER A 143 -22.25 24.11 26.77
C SER A 143 -22.30 23.02 27.84
N SER A 144 -21.15 22.44 28.21
CA SER A 144 -21.07 21.48 29.31
C SER A 144 -21.33 22.10 30.69
N GLY A 145 -21.17 23.41 30.84
CA GLY A 145 -21.24 24.10 32.14
C GLY A 145 -20.09 23.76 33.09
N LEU A 146 -19.11 22.95 32.68
CA LEU A 146 -17.97 22.54 33.50
C LEU A 146 -16.88 23.62 33.51
N LYS A 147 -16.20 23.79 34.64
CA LYS A 147 -15.01 24.63 34.74
C LYS A 147 -13.79 23.86 34.18
N LEU A 148 -13.54 24.01 32.88
CA LEU A 148 -12.43 23.37 32.17
C LEU A 148 -11.27 24.38 32.02
N GLN A 149 -10.18 24.20 32.77
CA GLN A 149 -9.00 25.07 32.73
C GLN A 149 -7.73 24.33 32.31
N THR A 150 -7.68 23.03 32.55
CA THR A 150 -6.51 22.18 32.37
C THR A 150 -6.86 20.94 31.55
N GLN A 151 -5.84 20.29 30.97
CA GLN A 151 -6.05 19.05 30.21
C GLN A 151 -6.70 17.95 31.07
N SER A 152 -6.36 17.88 32.36
CA SER A 152 -6.94 16.93 33.32
C SER A 152 -8.43 17.14 33.59
N ASP A 153 -8.97 18.32 33.31
CA ASP A 153 -10.40 18.56 33.50
C ASP A 153 -11.25 17.75 32.51
N PHE A 154 -10.68 17.41 31.35
CA PHE A 154 -11.31 16.56 30.34
C PHE A 154 -11.27 15.06 30.67
N ASP A 155 -10.53 14.66 31.71
CA ASP A 155 -10.46 13.26 32.16
C ASP A 155 -11.49 12.96 33.27
N LYS A 156 -12.32 13.95 33.64
CA LYS A 156 -13.36 13.83 34.67
C LYS A 156 -14.58 13.07 34.14
N ALA A 157 -15.22 12.30 35.03
CA ALA A 157 -16.41 11.51 34.71
C ALA A 157 -17.58 12.37 34.19
N ASP A 158 -17.70 13.62 34.63
CA ASP A 158 -18.77 14.51 34.17
C ASP A 158 -18.59 14.91 32.70
N TRP A 159 -17.35 15.14 32.26
CA TRP A 159 -17.03 15.40 30.86
C TRP A 159 -17.31 14.18 29.99
N GLU A 160 -16.90 13.00 30.47
CA GLU A 160 -17.16 11.72 29.80
C GLU A 160 -18.66 11.51 29.55
N ARG A 161 -19.51 11.70 30.58
CA ARG A 161 -20.97 11.60 30.43
C ARG A 161 -21.53 12.65 29.48
N PHE A 162 -21.01 13.88 29.53
CA PHE A 162 -21.44 14.94 28.63
C PHE A 162 -21.15 14.58 27.16
N ILE A 163 -19.94 14.10 26.85
CA ILE A 163 -19.56 13.68 25.50
C ILE A 163 -20.43 12.53 25.00
N GLN A 164 -20.71 11.54 25.84
CA GLN A 164 -21.57 10.41 25.48
C GLN A 164 -23.00 10.85 25.15
N ALA A 165 -23.53 11.86 25.84
CA ALA A 165 -24.88 12.36 25.63
C ALA A 165 -25.01 13.34 24.45
N ASN A 166 -23.93 14.01 24.07
CA ASN A 166 -23.95 15.15 23.15
C ASN A 166 -23.21 14.92 21.83
N THR A 167 -22.56 13.77 21.68
CA THR A 167 -21.83 13.42 20.47
C THR A 167 -22.17 12.01 20.02
N SER A 168 -21.79 11.66 18.79
CA SER A 168 -21.94 10.30 18.27
C SER A 168 -20.93 9.28 18.87
N PHE A 169 -20.15 9.68 19.88
CA PHE A 169 -19.09 8.86 20.46
C PHE A 169 -19.49 8.24 21.79
N SER A 170 -19.08 6.99 22.01
CA SER A 170 -19.28 6.29 23.28
C SER A 170 -18.30 6.70 24.38
N SER A 171 -17.27 7.48 24.07
CA SER A 171 -16.35 8.03 25.08
C SER A 171 -15.56 9.22 24.57
N TRP A 172 -15.08 10.05 25.51
CA TRP A 172 -14.14 11.13 25.20
C TRP A 172 -12.85 10.59 24.59
N GLY A 173 -12.33 9.48 25.12
CA GLY A 173 -11.13 8.83 24.60
C GLY A 173 -11.27 8.39 23.14
N ASN A 174 -12.44 7.88 22.74
CA ASN A 174 -12.70 7.49 21.36
C ASN A 174 -12.78 8.71 20.44
N MET A 175 -13.49 9.76 20.87
CA MET A 175 -13.59 11.02 20.14
C MET A 175 -12.21 11.64 19.91
N LYS A 176 -11.40 11.76 20.97
CA LYS A 176 -10.04 12.31 20.90
C LYS A 176 -9.16 11.51 19.95
N LYS A 177 -9.13 10.17 20.06
CA LYS A 177 -8.35 9.32 19.15
C LYS A 177 -8.76 9.49 17.69
N GLN A 178 -10.05 9.60 17.41
CA GLN A 178 -10.52 9.80 16.03
C GLN A 178 -10.17 11.20 15.50
N ALA A 179 -10.26 12.22 16.34
CA ALA A 179 -9.87 13.59 16.03
C ALA A 179 -8.36 13.66 15.69
N GLU A 180 -7.51 13.15 16.59
CA GLU A 180 -6.06 13.05 16.40
C GLU A 180 -5.71 12.29 15.12
N LYS A 181 -6.36 11.15 14.86
CA LYS A 181 -6.16 10.38 13.63
C LYS A 181 -6.43 11.23 12.38
N LYS A 182 -7.54 11.98 12.35
CA LYS A 182 -7.89 12.84 11.21
C LYS A 182 -6.88 13.97 11.01
N VAL A 183 -6.37 14.57 12.09
CA VAL A 183 -5.32 15.60 12.02
C VAL A 183 -4.04 15.04 11.42
N LEU A 184 -3.61 13.88 11.87
CA LEU A 184 -2.43 13.21 11.32
C LEU A 184 -2.62 12.87 9.85
N GLN A 185 -3.81 12.40 9.45
CA GLN A 185 -4.13 12.13 8.05
C GLN A 185 -4.04 13.39 7.17
N LYS A 186 -4.66 14.49 7.61
CA LYS A 186 -4.58 15.81 6.95
C LYS A 186 -3.14 16.28 6.78
N GLN A 187 -2.36 16.16 7.85
CA GLN A 187 -0.96 16.55 7.85
C GLN A 187 -0.12 15.68 6.92
N ASN A 188 -0.34 14.37 6.93
CA ASN A 188 0.33 13.42 6.03
C ASN A 188 0.06 13.79 4.57
N ASP A 189 -1.20 14.07 4.21
CA ASP A 189 -1.58 14.52 2.88
C ASP A 189 -0.83 15.79 2.47
N SER A 190 -0.79 16.79 3.34
CA SER A 190 -0.10 18.06 3.09
C SER A 190 1.41 17.90 2.91
N ILE A 191 2.05 17.12 3.79
CA ILE A 191 3.49 16.85 3.75
C ILE A 191 3.86 16.11 2.47
N VAL A 192 3.15 15.04 2.14
CA VAL A 192 3.45 14.24 0.95
C VAL A 192 3.23 15.06 -0.33
N LYS A 193 2.12 15.81 -0.43
CA LYS A 193 1.88 16.73 -1.57
C LYS A 193 3.02 17.72 -1.75
N THR A 194 3.54 18.29 -0.65
CA THR A 194 4.67 19.22 -0.68
C THR A 194 5.95 18.55 -1.17
N LEU A 195 6.22 17.33 -0.72
CA LEU A 195 7.41 16.57 -1.15
C LEU A 195 7.34 16.14 -2.62
N MET A 196 6.15 15.80 -3.13
CA MET A 196 5.95 15.46 -4.54
C MET A 196 6.28 16.64 -5.46
N LYS A 197 5.80 17.85 -5.13
CA LYS A 197 6.04 19.06 -5.93
C LYS A 197 7.51 19.45 -6.04
N LYS A 198 8.35 19.09 -5.06
CA LYS A 198 9.79 19.39 -5.09
C LYS A 198 10.62 18.42 -5.94
N ASN A 199 10.04 17.31 -6.37
CA ASN A 199 10.71 16.29 -7.18
C ASN A 199 10.30 16.35 -8.67
N VAL A 200 9.44 17.31 -9.04
CA VAL A 200 9.10 17.69 -10.42
C VAL A 200 9.93 18.92 -10.76
#